data_AF-A0A023ZT06-F1
#
_entry.id   AF-A0A023ZT06-F1
#
_cell.length_a   1.000
_cell.length_b   1.000
_cell.length_c   1.000
_cell.angle_alpha   90.00
_cell.angle_beta   90.00
_cell.angle_gamma   90.00
#
_symmetry.space_group_name_H-M   'P 1'
#
loop_
_entity.id
_entity.type
_entity.pdbx_description
1 polymer ?
#
loop_
_entity_poly.entity_id
_entity_poly.type
_entity_poly.pdbx_seq_one_letter_code
_entity_poly.pdbx_strand_id
1 'polypeptide(L)'
;MDEGMLEGPVAMARFCKLIASEPDIAKVPLCIDSSNFAVIEAGLKCCQGKCIVNSISPKEGEEAFLRQAKQVHRYGAAVVVMAFDEEGQATEIDQKVQICTRAYHLLTKKVGFNPNDIIFDPNILTIGTGMEEHNLYAINYIKATRAIKETLPGARISGGLSNLSFS
;
A
#
# COMPACT_ATOMS: atom_id res chain seq x y z
N MET A 1 -8.93 11.29 -9.80
CA MET A 1 -10.20 10.97 -10.48
C MET A 1 -11.24 10.84 -9.39
N ASP A 2 -12.33 11.61 -9.44
CA ASP A 2 -13.43 11.45 -8.48
C ASP A 2 -14.06 10.05 -8.61
N GLU A 3 -14.13 9.32 -7.50
CA GLU A 3 -14.70 7.98 -7.41
C GLU A 3 -16.15 7.90 -7.94
N GLY A 4 -16.87 9.03 -8.01
CA GLY A 4 -18.26 9.09 -8.46
C GLY A 4 -18.50 9.13 -9.97
N MET A 5 -17.47 9.37 -10.80
CA MET A 5 -17.63 9.51 -12.26
C MET A 5 -17.24 8.27 -13.07
N LEU A 6 -16.70 7.24 -12.42
CA LEU A 6 -16.22 6.02 -13.07
C LEU A 6 -16.73 4.77 -12.34
N GLU A 7 -17.15 3.77 -13.12
CA GLU A 7 -17.36 2.43 -12.59
C GLU A 7 -16.00 1.77 -12.30
N GLY A 8 -15.45 2.03 -11.12
CA GLY A 8 -14.08 1.63 -10.73
C GLY A 8 -13.70 0.19 -11.09
N PRO A 9 -14.48 -0.84 -10.72
CA PRO A 9 -14.15 -2.23 -11.05
C PRO A 9 -14.12 -2.49 -12.56
N VAL A 10 -15.03 -1.89 -13.32
CA VAL A 10 -15.12 -2.04 -14.78
C VAL A 10 -13.95 -1.35 -15.46
N ALA A 11 -13.64 -0.12 -15.04
CA ALA A 11 -12.51 0.65 -15.55
C ALA A 11 -11.18 -0.07 -15.30
N MET A 12 -10.95 -0.55 -14.08
CA MET A 12 -9.74 -1.30 -13.70
C MET A 12 -9.61 -2.58 -14.54
N ALA A 13 -10.67 -3.40 -14.59
CA ALA A 13 -10.67 -4.63 -15.37
C ALA A 13 -10.42 -4.39 -16.85
N ARG A 14 -11.05 -3.36 -17.44
CA ARG A 14 -10.85 -2.97 -18.84
C ARG A 14 -9.41 -2.56 -19.10
N PHE A 15 -8.85 -1.68 -18.25
CA PHE A 15 -7.50 -1.17 -18.46
C PHE A 15 -6.44 -2.26 -18.29
N CYS A 16 -6.57 -3.14 -17.29
CA CYS A 16 -5.68 -4.30 -17.12
C CYS A 16 -5.68 -5.20 -18.36
N LYS A 17 -6.85 -5.47 -18.95
CA LYS A 17 -6.97 -6.26 -20.19
C LYS A 17 -6.33 -5.57 -21.40
N LEU A 18 -6.44 -4.24 -21.50
CA LEU A 18 -5.77 -3.48 -22.54
C LEU A 18 -4.25 -3.54 -22.39
N ILE A 19 -3.73 -3.40 -21.16
CA ILE A 19 -2.29 -3.57 -20.91
C ILE A 19 -1.83 -4.97 -21.32
N ALA A 20 -2.57 -6.02 -20.96
CA ALA A 20 -2.23 -7.39 -21.31
C ALA A 20 -2.17 -7.65 -22.83
N SER A 21 -2.83 -6.82 -23.64
CA SER A 21 -2.80 -6.92 -25.11
C SER A 21 -1.57 -6.26 -25.75
N GLU A 22 -0.80 -5.47 -24.99
CA GLU A 22 0.40 -4.77 -25.47
C GLU A 22 1.67 -5.41 -24.85
N PRO A 23 2.39 -6.26 -25.60
CA PRO A 23 3.55 -7.01 -25.08
C PRO A 23 4.62 -6.11 -24.45
N ASP A 24 4.81 -4.91 -24.99
CA ASP A 24 5.80 -3.97 -24.47
C ASP A 24 5.48 -3.42 -23.09
N ILE A 25 4.21 -3.41 -22.71
CA ILE A 25 3.75 -2.98 -21.38
C ILE A 25 3.60 -4.22 -20.47
N ALA A 26 3.07 -5.32 -21.00
CA ALA A 26 2.80 -6.54 -20.23
C ALA A 26 4.07 -7.21 -19.63
N LYS A 27 5.27 -6.79 -20.04
CA LYS A 27 6.54 -7.28 -19.49
C LYS A 27 6.83 -6.85 -18.05
N VAL A 28 6.15 -5.83 -17.53
CA VAL A 28 6.34 -5.35 -16.14
C VAL A 28 5.15 -5.71 -15.24
N PRO A 29 5.37 -5.92 -13.92
CA PRO A 29 4.28 -6.11 -12.97
C PRO A 29 3.36 -4.88 -12.89
N LEU A 30 2.08 -5.12 -12.60
CA LEU A 30 1.10 -4.06 -12.35
C LEU A 30 0.95 -3.78 -10.85
N CYS A 31 0.93 -2.49 -10.51
CA CYS A 31 0.49 -2.00 -9.21
C CYS A 31 -0.99 -1.63 -9.30
N ILE A 32 -1.85 -2.41 -8.66
CA ILE A 32 -3.30 -2.22 -8.68
C ILE A 32 -3.66 -1.24 -7.56
N ASP A 33 -3.94 0.00 -7.93
CA ASP A 33 -4.09 1.12 -7.00
C ASP A 33 -5.56 1.52 -6.80
N SER A 34 -6.09 1.33 -5.60
CA SER A 34 -7.42 1.81 -5.21
C SER A 34 -7.64 1.78 -3.69
N SER A 35 -8.42 2.74 -3.19
CA SER A 35 -9.06 2.75 -1.87
C SER A 35 -10.17 1.69 -1.71
N ASN A 36 -10.76 1.24 -2.83
CA ASN A 36 -11.87 0.31 -2.84
C ASN A 36 -11.38 -1.11 -3.16
N PHE A 37 -11.53 -2.02 -2.20
CA PHE A 37 -11.05 -3.39 -2.34
C PHE A 37 -11.72 -4.18 -3.48
N ALA A 38 -12.96 -3.83 -3.86
CA ALA A 38 -13.63 -4.46 -5.01
C ALA A 38 -12.94 -4.09 -6.34
N VAL A 39 -12.37 -2.89 -6.44
CA VAL A 39 -11.58 -2.46 -7.60
C VAL A 39 -10.25 -3.21 -7.64
N ILE A 40 -9.58 -3.34 -6.49
CA ILE A 40 -8.37 -4.16 -6.35
C ILE A 40 -8.64 -5.58 -6.82
N GLU A 41 -9.72 -6.20 -6.34
CA GLU A 41 -10.05 -7.57 -6.71
C GLU A 41 -10.36 -7.72 -8.20
N ALA A 42 -11.05 -6.75 -8.81
CA ALA A 42 -11.30 -6.75 -10.25
C ALA A 42 -9.99 -6.71 -11.06
N GLY A 43 -9.02 -5.90 -10.63
CA GLY A 43 -7.68 -5.87 -11.22
C GLY A 43 -6.94 -7.20 -11.07
N LEU A 44 -6.90 -7.77 -9.87
CA LEU A 44 -6.25 -9.06 -9.59
C LEU A 44 -6.84 -10.20 -10.43
N LYS A 45 -8.16 -10.26 -10.60
CA LYS A 45 -8.83 -11.26 -11.46
C LYS A 45 -8.46 -11.14 -12.95
N CYS A 46 -7.98 -9.97 -13.39
CA CYS A 46 -7.64 -9.70 -14.78
C CYS A 46 -6.14 -9.82 -15.09
N CYS A 47 -5.28 -10.00 -14.08
CA CYS A 47 -3.84 -10.08 -14.25
C CYS A 47 -3.34 -11.52 -14.20
N GLN A 48 -2.51 -11.91 -15.16
CA GLN A 48 -1.90 -13.26 -15.20
C GLN A 48 -0.62 -13.37 -14.36
N GLY A 49 0.19 -12.30 -14.33
CA GLY A 49 1.43 -12.24 -13.58
C GLY A 49 1.23 -11.80 -12.12
N LYS A 50 2.30 -11.88 -11.33
CA LYS A 50 2.30 -11.39 -9.96
C LYS A 50 2.15 -9.86 -9.94
N CYS A 51 1.07 -9.39 -9.31
CA CYS A 51 0.81 -7.96 -9.11
C CYS A 51 1.27 -7.46 -7.74
N ILE A 52 1.25 -6.14 -7.59
CA ILE A 52 1.33 -5.44 -6.31
C ILE A 52 -0.05 -4.84 -6.03
N VAL A 53 -0.58 -5.07 -4.84
CA VAL A 53 -1.81 -4.41 -4.36
C VAL A 53 -1.43 -3.11 -3.67
N ASN A 54 -1.99 -1.98 -4.09
CA ASN A 54 -1.88 -0.68 -3.43
C ASN A 54 -3.28 -0.17 -3.06
N SER A 55 -3.73 -0.27 -1.81
CA SER A 55 -3.06 -0.85 -0.64
C SER A 55 -4.10 -1.43 0.32
N ILE A 56 -3.63 -2.03 1.40
CA ILE A 56 -4.47 -2.37 2.57
C ILE A 56 -3.92 -1.70 3.82
N SER A 57 -4.73 -1.56 4.86
CA SER A 57 -4.27 -1.04 6.15
C SER A 57 -5.16 -1.50 7.31
N PRO A 58 -4.69 -1.44 8.57
CA PRO A 58 -5.51 -1.69 9.76
C PRO A 58 -6.59 -0.64 10.07
N LYS A 59 -6.84 0.34 9.19
CA LYS A 59 -7.80 1.44 9.41
C LYS A 59 -9.20 0.98 9.82
N GLU A 60 -9.71 -0.08 9.20
CA GLU A 60 -11.03 -0.65 9.50
C GLU A 60 -10.98 -1.74 10.57
N GLY A 61 -9.88 -1.81 11.31
CA GLY A 61 -9.60 -2.83 12.30
C GLY A 61 -8.92 -4.08 11.75
N GLU A 62 -8.41 -4.88 12.68
CA GLU A 62 -7.62 -6.08 12.39
C GLU A 62 -8.38 -7.13 11.56
N GLU A 63 -9.66 -7.35 11.82
CA GLU A 63 -10.44 -8.37 11.10
C GLU A 63 -10.58 -8.06 9.61
N ALA A 64 -10.86 -6.79 9.28
CA ALA A 64 -10.96 -6.34 7.90
C ALA A 64 -9.60 -6.47 7.19
N PHE A 65 -8.52 -6.01 7.85
CA PHE A 65 -7.16 -6.14 7.35
C PHE A 65 -6.77 -7.60 7.07
N LEU A 66 -7.05 -8.53 7.99
CA LEU A 66 -6.74 -9.95 7.81
C LEU A 66 -7.59 -10.60 6.71
N ARG A 67 -8.86 -10.21 6.54
CA ARG A 67 -9.68 -10.70 5.40
C ARG A 67 -9.07 -10.27 4.06
N GLN A 68 -8.78 -8.98 3.92
CA GLN A 68 -8.18 -8.44 2.69
C GLN A 68 -6.82 -9.09 2.43
N ALA A 69 -5.95 -9.16 3.44
CA ALA A 69 -4.65 -9.80 3.34
C ALA A 69 -4.73 -11.27 2.88
N LYS A 70 -5.64 -12.08 3.45
CA LYS A 70 -5.85 -13.47 3.01
C LYS A 70 -6.28 -13.55 1.56
N GLN A 71 -7.11 -12.62 1.09
CA GLN A 71 -7.51 -12.55 -0.31
C GLN A 71 -6.33 -12.20 -1.22
N VAL A 72 -5.53 -11.19 -0.86
CA VAL A 72 -4.32 -10.81 -1.60
C VAL A 72 -3.32 -11.98 -1.66
N HIS A 73 -3.11 -12.67 -0.52
CA HIS A 73 -2.25 -13.86 -0.46
C HIS A 73 -2.74 -14.96 -1.38
N ARG A 74 -4.06 -15.22 -1.42
CA ARG A 74 -4.67 -16.24 -2.29
C ARG A 74 -4.42 -15.97 -3.78
N TYR A 75 -4.37 -14.70 -4.19
CA TYR A 75 -4.00 -14.31 -5.55
C TYR A 75 -2.48 -14.36 -5.82
N GLY A 76 -1.66 -14.61 -4.80
CA GLY A 76 -0.20 -14.66 -4.93
C GLY A 76 0.46 -13.29 -5.17
N ALA A 77 -0.25 -12.19 -4.88
CA ALA A 77 0.23 -10.83 -5.08
C ALA A 77 1.11 -10.34 -3.91
N ALA A 78 2.01 -9.40 -4.20
CA ALA A 78 2.65 -8.58 -3.18
C ALA A 78 1.70 -7.46 -2.72
N VAL A 79 1.99 -6.84 -1.58
CA VAL A 79 1.08 -5.89 -0.94
C VAL A 79 1.80 -4.67 -0.39
N VAL A 80 1.27 -3.49 -0.72
CA VAL A 80 1.57 -2.24 -0.04
C VAL A 80 0.67 -2.13 1.19
N VAL A 81 1.28 -1.86 2.33
CA VAL A 81 0.60 -1.66 3.61
C VAL A 81 0.85 -0.23 4.07
N MET A 82 -0.23 0.56 4.15
CA MET A 82 -0.15 1.94 4.61
C MET A 82 0.05 1.99 6.12
N ALA A 83 0.85 2.95 6.60
CA ALA A 83 0.91 3.30 8.01
C ALA A 83 -0.34 4.09 8.44
N PHE A 84 -1.49 3.41 8.44
CA PHE A 84 -2.81 3.95 8.79
C PHE A 84 -3.57 2.87 9.57
N ASP A 85 -3.91 3.13 10.82
CA ASP A 85 -4.65 2.20 11.67
C ASP A 85 -5.94 2.83 12.21
N GLU A 86 -6.54 2.21 13.22
CA GLU A 86 -7.80 2.64 13.82
C GLU A 86 -7.71 4.05 14.45
N GLU A 87 -6.51 4.53 14.80
CA GLU A 87 -6.28 5.87 15.36
C GLU A 87 -6.04 6.93 14.28
N GLY A 88 -5.83 6.52 13.03
CA GLY A 88 -5.68 7.43 11.90
C GLY A 88 -4.38 7.22 11.10
N GLN A 89 -4.05 8.25 10.31
CA GLN A 89 -2.85 8.25 9.48
C GLN A 89 -1.62 8.61 10.33
N ALA A 90 -0.56 7.80 10.23
CA ALA A 90 0.66 8.07 10.98
C ALA A 90 1.48 9.22 10.38
N THR A 91 1.72 10.25 11.19
CA THR A 91 2.55 11.43 10.86
C THR A 91 3.92 11.38 11.55
N GLU A 92 3.99 10.78 12.74
CA GLU A 92 5.19 10.69 13.57
C GLU A 92 5.97 9.39 13.38
N ILE A 93 7.27 9.43 13.72
CA ILE A 93 8.20 8.30 13.54
C ILE A 93 7.69 7.06 14.27
N ASP A 94 7.39 7.19 15.56
CA ASP A 94 7.06 6.05 16.42
C ASP A 94 5.76 5.38 15.98
N GLN A 95 4.75 6.19 15.61
CA GLN A 95 3.48 5.68 15.11
C GLN A 95 3.65 4.94 13.77
N LYS A 96 4.45 5.49 12.84
CA LYS A 96 4.77 4.82 11.56
C LYS A 96 5.41 3.45 11.82
N VAL A 97 6.40 3.38 12.70
CA VAL A 97 7.11 2.14 13.03
C VAL A 97 6.18 1.15 13.76
N GLN A 98 5.38 1.62 14.71
CA GLN A 98 4.43 0.79 15.47
C GLN A 98 3.42 0.11 14.54
N ILE A 99 2.77 0.86 13.66
CA ILE A 99 1.76 0.33 12.75
C ILE A 99 2.37 -0.68 11.78
N CYS A 100 3.52 -0.35 11.16
CA CYS A 100 4.22 -1.27 10.27
C CYS A 100 4.65 -2.55 11.01
N THR A 101 5.14 -2.45 12.24
CA THR A 101 5.54 -3.61 13.05
C THR A 101 4.35 -4.51 13.39
N ARG A 102 3.22 -3.92 13.81
CA ARG A 102 1.97 -4.66 14.07
C ARG A 102 1.50 -5.38 12.80
N ALA A 103 1.41 -4.66 11.69
CA ALA A 103 0.98 -5.22 10.41
C ALA A 103 1.92 -6.34 9.92
N TYR A 104 3.24 -6.18 10.07
CA TYR A 104 4.22 -7.20 9.71
C TYR A 104 3.96 -8.52 10.44
N HIS A 105 3.73 -8.45 11.76
CA HIS A 105 3.45 -9.65 12.55
C HIS A 105 2.09 -10.27 12.22
N LEU A 106 1.07 -9.47 11.95
CA LEU A 106 -0.24 -9.98 11.50
C LEU A 106 -0.10 -10.73 10.17
N LEU A 107 0.58 -10.13 9.19
CA LEU A 107 0.76 -10.73 7.86
C LEU A 107 1.62 -12.01 7.91
N THR A 108 2.77 -11.96 8.58
CA THR A 108 3.70 -13.08 8.60
C THR A 108 3.22 -14.23 9.49
N LYS A 109 2.64 -13.94 10.68
CA LYS A 109 2.28 -14.97 11.65
C LYS A 109 0.85 -15.50 11.49
N LYS A 110 -0.12 -14.65 11.10
CA LYS A 110 -1.54 -15.07 11.00
C LYS A 110 -1.97 -15.41 9.58
N VAL A 111 -1.38 -14.77 8.57
CA VAL A 111 -1.73 -15.02 7.15
C VAL A 111 -0.70 -15.92 6.47
N GLY A 112 0.56 -15.88 6.91
CA GLY A 112 1.65 -16.66 6.30
C GLY A 112 2.30 -15.97 5.10
N PHE A 113 2.20 -14.64 5.00
CA PHE A 113 2.86 -13.89 3.93
C PHE A 113 4.37 -14.10 3.93
N ASN A 114 4.96 -14.22 2.74
CA ASN A 114 6.39 -14.06 2.56
C ASN A 114 6.74 -12.60 2.89
N PRO A 115 7.65 -12.31 3.85
CA PRO A 115 8.01 -10.93 4.19
C PRO A 115 8.60 -10.16 3.01
N ASN A 116 9.15 -10.85 1.99
CA ASN A 116 9.63 -10.20 0.77
C ASN A 116 8.52 -9.63 -0.13
N ASP A 117 7.28 -10.04 0.10
CA ASP A 117 6.10 -9.55 -0.62
C ASP A 117 5.39 -8.42 0.13
N ILE A 118 5.91 -7.99 1.28
CA ILE A 118 5.39 -6.89 2.09
C ILE A 118 6.18 -5.62 1.75
N ILE A 119 5.46 -4.60 1.31
CA ILE A 119 5.97 -3.25 1.06
C ILE A 119 5.27 -2.32 2.04
N PHE A 120 5.99 -1.70 2.95
CA PHE A 120 5.41 -0.66 3.81
C PHE A 120 5.45 0.69 3.12
N ASP A 121 4.38 1.45 3.24
CA ASP A 121 4.34 2.88 2.95
C ASP A 121 4.16 3.65 4.26
N PRO A 122 5.25 4.22 4.82
CA PRO A 122 5.20 5.05 6.01
C PRO A 122 4.54 6.43 5.80
N ASN A 123 3.85 6.68 4.69
CA ASN A 123 3.22 7.95 4.29
C ASN A 123 4.23 9.08 4.02
N ILE A 124 4.49 9.34 2.73
CA ILE A 124 5.05 10.63 2.30
C ILE A 124 3.92 11.67 2.30
N LEU A 125 4.05 12.69 3.14
CA LEU A 125 3.08 13.77 3.32
C LEU A 125 3.67 15.10 2.87
N THR A 126 2.80 16.03 2.49
CA THR A 126 3.16 17.36 1.99
C THR A 126 3.89 18.18 3.05
N ILE A 127 4.98 18.85 2.65
CA ILE A 127 5.68 19.86 3.47
C ILE A 127 5.56 21.23 2.79
N GLY A 128 6.01 22.29 3.47
CA GLY A 128 5.92 23.64 2.91
C GLY A 128 4.50 24.21 2.85
N THR A 129 3.58 23.66 3.67
CA THR A 129 2.17 24.04 3.69
C THR A 129 1.89 25.35 4.46
N GLY A 130 2.90 25.92 5.12
CA GLY A 130 2.73 27.05 6.05
C GLY A 130 2.27 26.66 7.46
N MET A 131 2.16 25.36 7.77
CA MET A 131 1.80 24.82 9.08
C MET A 131 3.04 24.19 9.73
N GLU A 132 3.38 24.60 10.96
CA GLU A 132 4.62 24.18 11.63
C GLU A 132 4.64 22.66 11.91
N GLU A 133 3.46 22.09 12.16
CA GLU A 133 3.23 20.67 12.41
C GLU A 133 3.72 19.79 11.25
N HIS A 134 3.78 20.33 10.03
CA HIS A 134 4.14 19.56 8.83
C HIS A 134 5.65 19.57 8.54
N ASN A 135 6.43 20.41 9.23
CA ASN A 135 7.85 20.61 8.93
C ASN A 135 8.69 19.33 9.05
N LEU A 136 8.28 18.41 9.93
CA LEU A 136 9.02 17.19 10.21
C LEU A 136 8.59 15.98 9.37
N TYR A 137 7.52 16.07 8.57
CA TYR A 137 6.95 14.91 7.87
C TYR A 137 7.97 14.15 7.00
N ALA A 138 8.79 14.86 6.24
CA ALA A 138 9.84 14.25 5.42
C ALA A 138 10.91 13.54 6.26
N ILE A 139 11.36 14.19 7.34
CA ILE A 139 12.35 13.62 8.27
C ILE A 139 11.75 12.38 8.97
N ASN A 140 10.48 12.45 9.35
CA ASN A 140 9.77 11.37 10.02
C ASN A 140 9.66 10.13 9.12
N TYR A 141 9.34 10.32 7.84
CA TYR A 141 9.35 9.24 6.85
C TYR A 141 10.74 8.59 6.70
N ILE A 142 11.81 9.39 6.59
CA ILE A 142 13.19 8.89 6.42
C ILE A 142 13.65 8.12 7.66
N LYS A 143 13.37 8.62 8.86
CA LYS A 143 13.74 7.96 10.12
C LYS A 143 12.94 6.68 10.34
N ALA A 144 11.62 6.69 10.07
CA ALA A 144 10.80 5.48 10.14
C ALA A 144 11.25 4.43 9.11
N THR A 145 11.63 4.85 7.90
CA THR A 145 12.20 3.97 6.86
C THR A 145 13.41 3.20 7.39
N ARG A 146 14.36 3.90 8.05
CA ARG A 146 15.53 3.26 8.65
C ARG A 146 15.14 2.23 9.71
N ALA A 147 14.32 2.64 10.68
CA ALA A 147 13.90 1.76 11.76
C ALA A 147 13.16 0.52 11.25
N ILE A 148 12.26 0.66 10.29
CA ILE A 148 11.54 -0.46 9.67
C ILE A 148 12.52 -1.41 8.96
N LYS A 149 13.48 -0.87 8.21
CA LYS A 149 14.47 -1.70 7.49
C LYS A 149 15.40 -2.47 8.44
N GLU A 150 15.71 -1.91 9.61
CA GLU A 150 16.55 -2.55 10.63
C GLU A 150 15.79 -3.63 11.42
N THR A 151 14.48 -3.46 11.61
CA THR A 151 13.69 -4.30 12.54
C THR A 151 12.78 -5.32 11.85
N LEU A 152 12.35 -5.09 10.62
CA LEU A 152 11.38 -5.93 9.89
C LEU A 152 12.06 -6.60 8.67
N PRO A 153 12.74 -7.75 8.86
CA PRO A 153 13.56 -8.37 7.82
C PRO A 153 12.72 -8.81 6.61
N GLY A 154 13.27 -8.64 5.41
CA GLY A 154 12.61 -9.00 4.14
C GLY A 154 11.62 -7.94 3.64
N ALA A 155 10.98 -7.17 4.53
CA ALA A 155 10.07 -6.12 4.13
C ALA A 155 10.78 -5.00 3.34
N ARG A 156 10.04 -4.41 2.40
CA ARG A 156 10.46 -3.30 1.55
C ARG A 156 9.76 -2.01 1.98
N ILE A 157 10.26 -0.88 1.51
CA ILE A 157 9.69 0.44 1.74
C ILE A 157 9.36 1.08 0.39
N SER A 158 8.21 1.73 0.31
CA SER A 158 7.77 2.57 -0.81
C SER A 158 7.14 3.84 -0.26
N GLY A 159 6.89 4.82 -1.14
CA GLY A 159 6.18 6.04 -0.80
C GLY A 159 5.76 6.82 -2.05
N GLY A 160 4.58 7.43 -2.00
CA GLY A 160 4.09 8.35 -3.03
C GLY A 160 4.91 9.65 -3.09
N LEU A 161 6.04 9.64 -3.78
CA LEU A 161 7.04 10.72 -3.72
C LEU A 161 6.47 12.10 -4.08
N SER A 162 5.64 12.18 -5.12
CA SER A 162 5.06 13.45 -5.58
C SER A 162 4.19 14.14 -4.52
N ASN A 163 3.71 13.41 -3.50
CA ASN A 163 2.92 14.00 -2.42
C ASN A 163 3.72 15.01 -1.60
N LEU A 164 5.04 14.85 -1.54
CA LEU A 164 5.92 15.73 -0.78
C LEU A 164 5.82 17.20 -1.26
N SER A 165 5.57 17.40 -2.55
CA SER A 165 5.66 18.69 -3.25
C SER A 165 4.31 19.14 -3.82
N PHE A 166 3.20 18.88 -3.11
CA PHE A 166 1.88 19.37 -3.51
C PHE A 166 1.66 20.87 -3.28
N SER A 167 2.43 21.49 -2.37
CA SER A 167 2.33 22.90 -1.99
C SER A 167 3.08 23.84 -2.92
#